data_AF-A0A973TYE7-F1
#
_entry.id   AF-A0A973TYE7-F1
#
_cell.length_a   1.000
_cell.length_b   1.000
_cell.length_c   1.000
_cell.angle_alpha   90.00
_cell.angle_beta   90.00
_cell.angle_gamma   90.00
#
_symmetry.space_group_name_H-M   'P 1'
#
loop_
_entity.id
_entity.type
_entity.pdbx_description
1 polymer ?
#
loop_
_entity_poly.entity_id
_entity_poly.type
_entity_poly.pdbx_seq_one_letter_code
_entity_poly.pdbx_strand_id
1 'polypeptide(L)'
;MARRERGPSQSGVGIPPRSERPGTGDGLAALSDGTVTESTGAVPTKTGSTSSGRGQTTRPAGWRLRNWRLPTKLTAVLLIPTVAAVALGGLRVNSDLADAADLNRLANQIQLESAVADLVQQLQRERDLSASHVASGRELDRVVLDRQLRRVEDTVQALNAKIADLSADLDDEVDTRFRRASSQLDRLNSLRNAVRETKYPSDAVLRTYSESVESLLDLGEQAIAGINEPELVRLHLATNAIARIKEQESRKRGIMLDVFQRGGFGPGQERQLLAANAELDAARNDFRKSATPDQAKIYDDTVTGLIVDTANDMQETALNLAAARQPMTSLRPEKWDIASTLTVNLTRDVENLLLEQLQNRTDELTGAARNAAFRDSAIVLGALLLALVMALFVARSILNPLRTLRRTALEVADHGLPEAVGRILADPNPQEAAKTAIAPVPITTRDEVGQVARAFDAVHG
;
A
#
# COMPACT_ATOMS: atom_id res chain seq x y z
N MET A 1 44.54 -30.93 43.48
CA MET A 1 45.90 -30.46 43.10
C MET A 1 45.88 -30.30 41.59
N ALA A 2 46.18 -29.21 40.89
CA ALA A 2 46.70 -27.85 41.09
C ALA A 2 45.98 -26.99 40.02
N ARG A 3 45.46 -25.77 40.19
CA ARG A 3 45.94 -24.43 40.59
C ARG A 3 47.01 -23.77 39.70
N ARG A 4 46.53 -22.72 38.99
CA ARG A 4 47.15 -21.44 38.56
C ARG A 4 47.64 -21.34 37.11
N GLU A 5 47.09 -20.36 36.38
CA GLU A 5 47.69 -19.09 35.89
C GLU A 5 46.51 -18.07 35.75
N ARG A 6 46.38 -16.93 36.44
CA ARG A 6 47.03 -15.58 36.37
C ARG A 6 47.06 -14.94 34.96
N GLY A 7 46.35 -13.80 34.83
CA GLY A 7 46.25 -12.95 33.63
C GLY A 7 47.44 -11.99 33.40
N PRO A 8 47.25 -10.90 32.61
CA PRO A 8 46.86 -9.65 33.25
C PRO A 8 45.87 -8.74 32.48
N SER A 9 45.27 -7.84 33.27
CA SER A 9 44.69 -6.51 33.00
C SER A 9 45.73 -5.53 32.37
N GLN A 10 45.47 -4.34 31.81
CA GLN A 10 44.51 -3.28 32.14
C GLN A 10 44.67 -2.09 31.14
N SER A 11 43.56 -1.37 30.87
CA SER A 11 43.40 0.11 30.79
C SER A 11 44.05 1.02 29.72
N GLY A 12 43.17 1.84 29.11
CA GLY A 12 43.40 3.23 28.63
C GLY A 12 42.18 3.70 27.80
N VAL A 13 41.14 4.36 28.34
CA VAL A 13 40.98 5.78 28.76
C VAL A 13 41.28 6.80 27.66
N GLY A 14 40.23 7.46 27.14
CA GLY A 14 40.10 8.92 27.23
C GLY A 14 40.29 9.82 26.00
N ILE A 15 39.16 10.37 25.53
CA ILE A 15 38.90 11.80 25.17
C ILE A 15 39.39 12.34 23.78
N PRO A 16 38.52 13.06 23.02
CA PRO A 16 38.85 13.78 21.78
C PRO A 16 39.38 15.21 22.06
N PRO A 17 40.08 15.89 21.12
CA PRO A 17 39.49 17.13 20.56
C PRO A 17 40.02 17.65 19.20
N ARG A 18 39.25 18.60 18.65
CA ARG A 18 39.61 19.89 17.99
C ARG A 18 40.18 19.96 16.57
N SER A 19 39.37 20.61 15.72
CA SER A 19 39.65 21.86 14.97
C SER A 19 41.09 22.33 14.79
N GLU A 20 41.47 22.62 13.54
CA GLU A 20 42.39 23.70 13.16
C GLU A 20 42.22 24.11 11.67
N ARG A 21 41.78 25.36 11.45
CA ARG A 21 42.32 26.29 10.42
C ARG A 21 43.70 26.77 10.93
N PRO A 22 44.66 27.36 10.17
CA PRO A 22 44.54 28.41 9.12
C PRO A 22 45.52 28.17 7.93
N GLY A 23 45.83 29.01 6.93
CA GLY A 23 45.67 30.42 6.54
C GLY A 23 46.53 30.63 5.26
N THR A 24 46.06 31.36 4.24
CA THR A 24 46.34 32.78 3.93
C THR A 24 47.43 32.96 2.84
N GLY A 25 47.13 33.84 1.87
CA GLY A 25 48.03 34.40 0.85
C GLY A 25 47.20 34.96 -0.30
N ASP A 26 46.65 36.18 -0.19
CA ASP A 26 47.23 37.49 -0.50
C ASP A 26 47.17 37.86 -2.00
N GLY A 27 46.62 39.06 -2.30
CA GLY A 27 46.75 39.67 -3.63
C GLY A 27 45.67 40.68 -4.00
N LEU A 28 45.93 41.95 -3.70
CA LEU A 28 45.17 43.16 -4.05
C LEU A 28 45.07 43.44 -5.56
N ALA A 29 44.02 44.17 -5.96
CA ALA A 29 44.06 45.41 -6.77
C ALA A 29 42.98 45.52 -7.88
N ALA A 30 42.53 46.75 -8.03
CA ALA A 30 41.43 47.30 -8.81
C ALA A 30 41.71 47.47 -10.32
N LEU A 31 40.74 48.13 -11.01
CA LEU A 31 40.72 48.63 -12.40
C LEU A 31 40.11 47.65 -13.42
N SER A 32 39.38 48.04 -14.47
CA SER A 32 38.70 49.28 -14.86
C SER A 32 38.02 48.99 -16.22
N ASP A 33 36.83 49.57 -16.42
CA ASP A 33 36.36 50.21 -17.68
C ASP A 33 36.02 49.41 -18.97
N GLY A 34 35.07 50.01 -19.71
CA GLY A 34 34.75 49.77 -21.13
C GLY A 34 33.62 48.76 -21.39
N THR A 35 32.43 49.13 -21.88
CA THR A 35 32.24 49.92 -23.10
C THR A 35 30.95 50.77 -23.09
N VAL A 36 31.18 52.03 -23.44
CA VAL A 36 30.21 53.04 -23.90
C VAL A 36 30.27 53.06 -25.43
N THR A 37 29.12 53.19 -26.09
CA THR A 37 28.98 53.93 -27.35
C THR A 37 27.67 54.74 -27.33
N GLU A 38 27.83 56.03 -27.07
CA GLU A 38 27.31 57.21 -27.80
C GLU A 38 26.76 56.90 -29.22
N SER A 39 25.85 57.65 -29.87
CA SER A 39 25.38 59.04 -29.79
C SER A 39 24.09 59.08 -30.67
N THR A 40 23.08 59.91 -30.45
CA THR A 40 23.03 61.27 -31.01
C THR A 40 21.78 61.97 -30.48
N GLY A 41 21.96 63.19 -29.99
CA GLY A 41 20.90 64.04 -29.46
C GLY A 41 20.14 64.83 -30.52
N ALA A 42 19.00 65.36 -30.09
CA ALA A 42 18.48 66.63 -30.58
C ALA A 42 17.54 67.22 -29.52
N VAL A 43 17.87 68.43 -29.07
CA VAL A 43 16.97 69.37 -28.39
C VAL A 43 16.43 70.32 -29.47
N PRO A 44 15.17 70.77 -29.38
CA PRO A 44 14.97 72.18 -29.03
C PRO A 44 13.92 72.43 -27.95
N THR A 45 14.05 73.64 -27.43
CA THR A 45 13.41 74.38 -26.33
C THR A 45 11.92 74.73 -26.45
N LYS A 46 11.29 74.88 -25.26
CA LYS A 46 10.18 75.79 -24.83
C LYS A 46 8.85 75.70 -25.63
N THR A 47 7.67 75.56 -25.02
CA THR A 47 6.93 76.58 -24.22
C THR A 47 5.72 75.88 -23.58
N GLY A 48 5.42 76.04 -22.28
CA GLY A 48 4.23 76.79 -21.83
C GLY A 48 3.24 75.94 -21.00
N SER A 49 2.93 76.39 -19.78
CA SER A 49 1.69 76.26 -18.96
C SER A 49 0.91 74.92 -18.97
N THR A 50 0.43 74.30 -17.88
CA THR A 50 -0.28 74.82 -16.69
C THR A 50 -0.63 73.65 -15.74
N SER A 51 -0.98 73.99 -14.49
CA SER A 51 -1.87 73.31 -13.53
C SER A 51 -1.46 71.98 -12.85
N SER A 52 -0.90 72.15 -11.65
CA SER A 52 -1.41 71.64 -10.35
C SER A 52 -2.31 70.40 -10.30
N GLY A 53 -1.87 69.38 -9.54
CA GLY A 53 -2.74 68.31 -9.06
C GLY A 53 -2.02 67.35 -8.11
N ARG A 54 -2.10 67.61 -6.80
CA ARG A 54 -1.66 66.71 -5.71
C ARG A 54 -2.54 65.45 -5.74
N GLY A 55 -2.03 64.36 -6.31
CA GLY A 55 -2.69 63.05 -6.28
C GLY A 55 -2.13 62.18 -5.17
N GLN A 56 -2.87 62.05 -4.08
CA GLN A 56 -2.58 61.14 -2.97
C GLN A 56 -2.55 59.69 -3.47
N THR A 57 -1.50 58.97 -3.10
CA THR A 57 -1.38 57.52 -3.25
C THR A 57 -2.45 56.82 -2.40
N THR A 58 -3.49 56.27 -3.03
CA THR A 58 -4.43 55.36 -2.38
C THR A 58 -3.78 53.99 -2.19
N ARG A 59 -3.50 53.64 -0.94
CA ARG A 59 -3.21 52.27 -0.51
C ARG A 59 -4.41 51.35 -0.83
N PRO A 60 -4.20 50.08 -1.21
CA PRO A 60 -5.30 49.16 -1.49
C PRO A 60 -6.17 48.97 -0.24
N ALA A 61 -7.48 49.08 -0.42
CA ALA A 61 -8.47 48.99 0.63
C ALA A 61 -8.50 47.57 1.23
N GLY A 62 -7.91 47.43 2.42
CA GLY A 62 -8.10 46.27 3.27
C GLY A 62 -9.58 46.11 3.64
N TRP A 63 -10.03 44.85 3.65
CA TRP A 63 -11.40 44.39 3.86
C TRP A 63 -12.19 45.16 4.93
N ARG A 64 -13.04 46.10 4.50
CA ARG A 64 -14.01 46.77 5.40
C ARG A 64 -15.24 45.88 5.61
N LEU A 65 -15.09 44.88 6.50
CA LEU A 65 -16.18 43.99 6.97
C LEU A 65 -17.40 44.76 7.52
N ARG A 66 -17.24 46.05 7.87
CA ARG A 66 -18.30 46.86 8.49
C ARG A 66 -19.49 47.14 7.55
N ASN A 67 -19.27 47.25 6.24
CA ASN A 67 -20.29 47.69 5.27
C ASN A 67 -20.99 46.55 4.51
N TRP A 68 -20.72 45.29 4.86
CA TRP A 68 -21.39 44.16 4.20
C TRP A 68 -22.87 44.09 4.54
N ARG A 69 -23.71 43.81 3.55
CA ARG A 69 -25.13 43.49 3.75
C ARG A 69 -25.21 42.31 4.73
N LEU A 70 -26.08 42.40 5.74
CA LEU A 70 -26.27 41.36 6.76
C LEU A 70 -26.38 39.92 6.21
N PRO A 71 -27.10 39.63 5.11
CA PRO A 71 -27.11 38.28 4.51
C PRO A 71 -25.71 37.79 4.13
N THR A 72 -24.85 38.63 3.56
CA THR A 72 -23.49 38.25 3.14
C THR A 72 -22.59 37.93 4.33
N LYS A 73 -22.74 38.66 5.45
CA LYS A 73 -22.02 38.36 6.70
C LYS A 73 -22.41 37.00 7.26
N LEU A 74 -23.72 36.71 7.30
CA LEU A 74 -24.22 35.44 7.81
C LEU A 74 -23.84 34.27 6.90
N THR A 75 -23.87 34.46 5.57
CA THR A 75 -23.36 33.46 4.63
C THR A 75 -21.87 33.20 4.84
N ALA A 76 -21.04 34.23 5.05
CA ALA A 76 -19.60 34.03 5.27
C ALA A 76 -19.28 33.29 6.58
N VAL A 77 -20.01 33.60 7.67
CA VAL A 77 -19.90 32.88 8.95
C VAL A 77 -20.28 31.40 8.80
N LEU A 78 -21.22 31.09 7.91
CA LEU A 78 -21.61 29.73 7.61
C LEU A 78 -20.64 28.99 6.68
N LEU A 79 -20.16 29.71 5.67
CA LEU A 79 -19.43 29.14 4.55
C LEU A 79 -18.05 28.66 4.99
N ILE A 80 -17.37 29.39 5.87
CA ILE A 80 -16.03 29.00 6.34
C ILE A 80 -16.02 27.65 7.06
N PRO A 81 -16.83 27.41 8.13
CA PRO A 81 -16.89 26.10 8.78
C PRO A 81 -17.38 24.98 7.85
N THR A 82 -18.31 25.29 6.94
CA THR A 82 -18.83 24.30 5.98
C THR A 82 -17.75 23.87 5.00
N VAL A 83 -16.99 24.80 4.44
CA VAL A 83 -15.87 24.51 3.54
C VAL A 83 -14.80 23.70 4.26
N ALA A 84 -14.46 24.06 5.50
CA ALA A 84 -13.50 23.29 6.29
C ALA A 84 -14.00 21.85 6.55
N ALA A 85 -15.27 21.68 6.91
CA ALA A 85 -15.87 20.36 7.11
C ALA A 85 -15.92 19.52 5.82
N VAL A 86 -16.25 20.14 4.68
CA VAL A 86 -16.23 19.47 3.37
C VAL A 86 -14.80 19.07 2.99
N ALA A 87 -13.82 19.95 3.22
CA ALA A 87 -12.43 19.65 2.92
C ALA A 87 -11.89 18.50 3.79
N LEU A 88 -12.09 18.57 5.11
CA LEU A 88 -11.67 17.50 6.04
C LEU A 88 -12.41 16.19 5.79
N GLY A 89 -13.72 16.27 5.53
CA GLY A 89 -14.55 15.14 5.17
C GLY A 89 -14.09 14.49 3.87
N GLY A 90 -13.80 15.29 2.84
CA GLY A 90 -13.25 14.82 1.57
C GLY A 90 -11.89 14.17 1.71
N LEU A 91 -10.97 14.76 2.50
CA LEU A 91 -9.66 14.18 2.79
C LEU A 91 -9.79 12.82 3.50
N ARG A 92 -10.71 12.70 4.46
CA ARG A 92 -10.98 11.45 5.18
C ARG A 92 -11.55 10.37 4.25
N VAL A 93 -12.55 10.70 3.45
CA VAL A 93 -13.12 9.75 2.48
C VAL A 93 -12.05 9.31 1.47
N ASN A 94 -11.20 10.23 1.03
CA ASN A 94 -10.11 9.90 0.12
C ASN A 94 -9.05 8.98 0.77
N SER A 95 -8.70 9.19 2.05
CA SER A 95 -7.78 8.27 2.75
C SER A 95 -8.38 6.88 2.90
N ASP A 96 -9.66 6.80 3.30
CA ASP A 96 -10.30 5.50 3.54
C ASP A 96 -10.48 4.72 2.21
N LEU A 97 -10.69 5.42 1.09
CA LEU A 97 -10.71 4.81 -0.25
C LEU A 97 -9.31 4.40 -0.73
N ALA A 98 -8.26 5.17 -0.41
CA ALA A 98 -6.88 4.82 -0.74
C ALA A 98 -6.46 3.54 0.00
N ASP A 99 -6.72 3.45 1.30
CA ASP A 99 -6.41 2.25 2.11
C ASP A 99 -7.12 1.00 1.54
N ALA A 100 -8.39 1.14 1.15
CA ALA A 100 -9.15 0.05 0.52
C ALA A 100 -8.60 -0.34 -0.87
N ALA A 101 -8.06 0.61 -1.64
CA ALA A 101 -7.45 0.35 -2.93
C ALA A 101 -6.11 -0.38 -2.75
N ASP A 102 -5.28 0.04 -1.81
CA ASP A 102 -3.97 -0.57 -1.55
C ASP A 102 -4.13 -2.03 -1.05
N LEU A 103 -5.09 -2.31 -0.18
CA LEU A 103 -5.42 -3.69 0.23
C LEU A 103 -5.94 -4.55 -0.94
N ASN A 104 -6.71 -3.96 -1.85
CA ASN A 104 -7.18 -4.68 -3.04
C ASN A 104 -6.02 -5.01 -4.01
N ARG A 105 -5.05 -4.09 -4.18
CA ARG A 105 -3.83 -4.37 -4.94
C ARG A 105 -3.01 -5.48 -4.29
N LEU A 106 -2.89 -5.46 -2.97
CA LEU A 106 -2.22 -6.53 -2.21
C LEU A 106 -2.94 -7.87 -2.40
N ALA A 107 -4.27 -7.91 -2.35
CA ALA A 107 -5.06 -9.11 -2.61
C ALA A 107 -4.79 -9.66 -4.03
N ASN A 108 -4.76 -8.79 -5.04
CA ASN A 108 -4.43 -9.18 -6.41
C ASN A 108 -3.00 -9.70 -6.53
N GLN A 109 -2.05 -9.09 -5.82
CA GLN A 109 -0.67 -9.56 -5.79
C GLN A 109 -0.57 -10.96 -5.16
N ILE A 110 -1.24 -11.22 -4.04
CA ILE A 110 -1.26 -12.55 -3.39
C ILE A 110 -1.84 -13.62 -4.33
N GLN A 111 -2.84 -13.28 -5.15
CA GLN A 111 -3.34 -14.19 -6.18
C GLN A 111 -2.27 -14.54 -7.24
N LEU A 112 -1.40 -13.59 -7.61
CA LEU A 112 -0.26 -13.89 -8.48
C LEU A 112 0.79 -14.75 -7.78
N GLU A 113 1.05 -14.50 -6.50
CA GLU A 113 1.96 -15.32 -5.68
C GLU A 113 1.50 -16.78 -5.58
N SER A 114 0.18 -17.01 -5.42
CA SER A 114 -0.39 -18.36 -5.46
C SER A 114 -0.15 -19.04 -6.81
N ALA A 115 -0.33 -18.33 -7.93
CA ALA A 115 -0.06 -18.86 -9.27
C ALA A 115 1.43 -19.14 -9.49
N VAL A 116 2.32 -18.33 -8.92
CA VAL A 116 3.76 -18.60 -8.91
C VAL A 116 4.09 -19.83 -8.08
N ALA A 117 3.44 -20.05 -6.93
CA ALA A 117 3.65 -21.23 -6.11
C ALA A 117 3.27 -22.54 -6.84
N ASP A 118 2.20 -22.50 -7.65
CA ASP A 118 1.83 -23.60 -8.56
C ASP A 118 2.91 -23.84 -9.62
N LEU A 119 3.41 -22.76 -10.25
CA LEU A 119 4.46 -22.85 -11.25
C LEU A 119 5.77 -23.41 -10.68
N VAL A 120 6.14 -22.98 -9.48
CA VAL A 120 7.31 -23.49 -8.74
C VAL A 120 7.18 -25.00 -8.52
N GLN A 121 6.02 -25.50 -8.10
CA GLN A 121 5.77 -26.94 -7.94
C GLN A 121 5.99 -27.71 -9.25
N GLN A 122 5.50 -27.19 -10.37
CA GLN A 122 5.66 -27.85 -11.66
C GLN A 122 7.11 -27.81 -12.17
N LEU A 123 7.81 -26.69 -11.97
CA LEU A 123 9.24 -26.55 -12.32
C LEU A 123 10.14 -27.43 -11.47
N GLN A 124 9.85 -27.55 -10.17
CA GLN A 124 10.52 -28.49 -9.27
C GLN A 124 10.40 -29.93 -9.78
N ARG A 125 9.20 -30.36 -10.19
CA ARG A 125 9.03 -31.71 -10.77
C ARG A 125 9.71 -31.86 -12.13
N GLU A 126 9.67 -30.84 -12.98
CA GLU A 126 10.37 -30.84 -14.27
C GLU A 126 11.88 -30.96 -14.09
N ARG A 127 12.46 -30.21 -13.14
CA ARG A 127 13.87 -30.28 -12.74
C ARG A 127 14.26 -31.70 -12.39
N ASP A 128 13.53 -32.31 -11.45
CA ASP A 128 13.89 -33.59 -10.87
C ASP A 128 13.82 -34.70 -11.93
N LEU A 129 12.78 -34.69 -12.78
CA LEU A 129 12.65 -35.61 -13.91
C LEU A 129 13.70 -35.38 -15.00
N SER A 130 14.04 -34.12 -15.29
CA SER A 130 15.04 -33.78 -16.30
C SER A 130 16.45 -34.20 -15.87
N ALA A 131 16.82 -33.91 -14.62
CA ALA A 131 18.09 -34.32 -14.05
C ALA A 131 18.22 -35.85 -14.03
N SER A 132 17.15 -36.54 -13.61
CA SER A 132 17.06 -38.00 -13.63
C SER A 132 17.18 -38.59 -15.04
N HIS A 133 16.46 -38.05 -16.03
CA HIS A 133 16.53 -38.51 -17.42
C HIS A 133 17.96 -38.39 -17.98
N VAL A 134 18.66 -37.30 -17.66
CA VAL A 134 20.06 -37.11 -18.08
C VAL A 134 21.00 -38.06 -17.34
N ALA A 135 20.79 -38.25 -16.04
CA ALA A 135 21.61 -39.12 -15.19
C ALA A 135 21.53 -40.59 -15.60
N SER A 136 20.35 -41.05 -16.02
CA SER A 136 20.11 -42.41 -16.50
C SER A 136 20.64 -42.66 -17.93
N GLY A 137 21.48 -41.78 -18.47
CA GLY A 137 21.92 -41.88 -19.87
C GLY A 137 20.80 -41.73 -20.90
N ARG A 138 19.65 -41.16 -20.52
CA ARG A 138 18.42 -41.03 -21.34
C ARG A 138 17.69 -42.34 -21.63
N GLU A 139 17.91 -43.35 -20.81
CA GLU A 139 17.24 -44.65 -20.92
C GLU A 139 15.82 -44.66 -20.34
N LEU A 140 15.47 -43.70 -19.49
CA LEU A 140 14.12 -43.59 -18.91
C LEU A 140 13.07 -43.20 -19.95
N ASP A 141 11.86 -43.74 -19.80
CA ASP A 141 10.70 -43.41 -20.63
C ASP A 141 10.38 -41.91 -20.57
N ARG A 142 10.29 -41.30 -21.76
CA ARG A 142 10.05 -39.87 -21.94
C ARG A 142 8.59 -39.46 -21.70
N VAL A 143 7.64 -40.40 -21.67
CA VAL A 143 6.22 -40.09 -21.52
C VAL A 143 5.94 -39.26 -20.26
N VAL A 144 6.59 -39.58 -19.13
CA VAL A 144 6.41 -38.87 -17.87
C VAL A 144 7.01 -37.46 -17.94
N LEU A 145 8.22 -37.32 -18.50
CA LEU A 145 8.89 -36.04 -18.66
C LEU A 145 8.14 -35.12 -19.64
N ASP A 146 7.72 -35.63 -20.81
CA ASP A 146 6.96 -34.86 -21.80
C ASP A 146 5.58 -34.44 -21.27
N ARG A 147 4.96 -35.24 -20.40
CA ARG A 147 3.73 -34.82 -19.70
C ARG A 147 4.03 -33.70 -18.70
N GLN A 148 5.15 -33.76 -17.98
CA GLN A 148 5.52 -32.72 -17.03
C GLN A 148 5.85 -31.39 -17.72
N LEU A 149 6.56 -31.45 -18.85
CA LEU A 149 6.88 -30.25 -19.65
C LEU A 149 5.63 -29.51 -20.10
N ARG A 150 4.61 -30.25 -20.57
CA ARG A 150 3.30 -29.67 -20.91
C ARG A 150 2.62 -29.01 -19.70
N ARG A 151 2.65 -29.63 -18.53
CA ARG A 151 2.08 -29.01 -17.31
C ARG A 151 2.77 -27.69 -16.96
N VAL A 152 4.09 -27.61 -17.10
CA VAL A 152 4.81 -26.35 -16.86
C VAL A 152 4.40 -25.31 -17.90
N GLU A 153 4.30 -25.68 -19.18
CA GLU A 153 3.83 -24.77 -20.23
C GLU A 153 2.41 -24.26 -19.96
N ASP A 154 1.48 -25.15 -19.63
CA ASP A 154 0.10 -24.80 -19.25
C ASP A 154 0.07 -23.85 -18.04
N THR A 155 0.94 -24.08 -17.05
CA THR A 155 1.01 -23.25 -15.83
C THR A 155 1.64 -21.89 -16.10
N VAL A 156 2.64 -21.80 -16.99
CA VAL A 156 3.20 -20.52 -17.46
C VAL A 156 2.13 -19.72 -18.22
N GLN A 157 1.34 -20.38 -19.08
CA GLN A 157 0.23 -19.72 -19.78
C GLN A 157 -0.84 -19.23 -18.81
N ALA A 158 -1.20 -20.03 -17.81
CA ALA A 158 -2.15 -19.64 -16.75
C ALA A 158 -1.64 -18.43 -15.95
N LEU A 159 -0.35 -18.42 -15.57
CA LEU A 159 0.26 -17.27 -14.90
C LEU A 159 0.21 -16.02 -15.77
N ASN A 160 0.58 -16.12 -17.05
CA ASN A 160 0.55 -14.99 -17.97
C ASN A 160 -0.87 -14.43 -18.18
N ALA A 161 -1.87 -15.30 -18.27
CA ALA A 161 -3.27 -14.89 -18.35
C ALA A 161 -3.71 -14.17 -17.07
N LYS A 162 -3.33 -14.69 -15.89
CA LYS A 162 -3.62 -14.09 -14.58
C LYS A 162 -2.95 -12.71 -14.42
N ILE A 163 -1.70 -12.55 -14.86
CA ILE A 163 -1.00 -11.26 -14.88
C ILE A 163 -1.75 -10.26 -15.78
N ALA A 164 -2.18 -10.70 -16.97
CA ALA A 164 -2.93 -9.82 -17.89
C ALA A 164 -4.28 -9.39 -17.31
N ASP A 165 -5.02 -10.32 -16.69
CA ASP A 165 -6.33 -10.08 -16.06
C ASP A 165 -6.23 -9.06 -14.90
N LEU A 166 -5.21 -9.18 -14.06
CA LEU A 166 -5.03 -8.34 -12.87
C LEU A 166 -4.25 -7.05 -13.13
N SER A 167 -3.65 -6.88 -14.32
CA SER A 167 -2.70 -5.77 -14.61
C SER A 167 -3.24 -4.37 -14.34
N ALA A 168 -4.54 -4.13 -14.54
CA ALA A 168 -5.15 -2.82 -14.31
C ALA A 168 -5.30 -2.47 -12.81
N ASP A 169 -5.32 -3.48 -11.95
CA ASP A 169 -5.56 -3.37 -10.50
C ASP A 169 -4.31 -3.77 -9.69
N LEU A 170 -3.12 -3.63 -10.29
CA LEU A 170 -1.81 -3.85 -9.67
C LEU A 170 -0.97 -2.57 -9.75
N ASP A 171 0.04 -2.47 -8.89
CA ASP A 171 1.06 -1.43 -9.05
C ASP A 171 1.98 -1.76 -10.25
N ASP A 172 2.39 -0.74 -11.01
CA ASP A 172 3.21 -0.88 -12.23
C ASP A 172 4.51 -1.67 -11.98
N GLU A 173 5.13 -1.46 -10.81
CA GLU A 173 6.34 -2.17 -10.40
C GLU A 173 6.08 -3.67 -10.21
N VAL A 174 4.94 -4.02 -9.62
CA VAL A 174 4.52 -5.40 -9.39
C VAL A 174 4.21 -6.09 -10.73
N ASP A 175 3.40 -5.48 -11.59
CA ASP A 175 3.11 -6.02 -12.94
C ASP A 175 4.41 -6.26 -13.74
N THR A 176 5.30 -5.25 -13.77
CA THR A 176 6.59 -5.35 -14.46
C THR A 176 7.46 -6.48 -13.89
N ARG A 177 7.48 -6.64 -12.56
CA ARG A 177 8.24 -7.69 -11.88
C ARG A 177 7.75 -9.09 -12.27
N PHE A 178 6.43 -9.34 -12.21
CA PHE A 178 5.86 -10.64 -12.57
C PHE A 178 6.02 -10.96 -14.07
N ARG A 179 5.85 -9.98 -14.97
CA ARG A 179 6.11 -10.17 -16.41
C ARG A 179 7.57 -10.51 -16.68
N ARG A 180 8.50 -9.82 -16.01
CA ARG A 180 9.93 -10.12 -16.12
C ARG A 180 10.23 -11.54 -15.66
N ALA A 181 9.71 -11.95 -14.50
CA ALA A 181 9.92 -13.30 -13.98
C ALA A 181 9.38 -14.37 -14.95
N SER A 182 8.18 -14.17 -15.49
CA SER A 182 7.62 -15.08 -16.50
C SER A 182 8.48 -15.16 -17.76
N SER A 183 8.89 -14.02 -18.35
CA SER A 183 9.74 -14.03 -19.55
C SER A 183 11.12 -14.65 -19.33
N GLN A 184 11.66 -14.62 -18.12
CA GLN A 184 12.93 -15.28 -17.80
C GLN A 184 12.85 -16.81 -17.93
N LEU A 185 11.65 -17.40 -17.79
CA LEU A 185 11.43 -18.83 -17.95
C LEU A 185 11.57 -19.30 -19.40
N ASP A 186 11.47 -18.39 -20.39
CA ASP A 186 11.73 -18.73 -21.80
C ASP A 186 13.16 -19.24 -22.01
N ARG A 187 14.09 -18.85 -21.13
CA ARG A 187 15.49 -19.32 -21.15
C ARG A 187 15.60 -20.82 -20.87
N LEU A 188 14.61 -21.41 -20.18
CA LEU A 188 14.56 -22.85 -19.92
C LEU A 188 14.31 -23.65 -21.20
N ASN A 189 13.80 -23.05 -22.28
CA ASN A 189 13.63 -23.74 -23.55
C ASN A 189 14.95 -24.24 -24.14
N SER A 190 16.01 -23.43 -24.03
CA SER A 190 17.35 -23.87 -24.44
C SER A 190 17.88 -25.02 -23.58
N LEU A 191 17.61 -24.99 -22.26
CA LEU A 191 17.97 -26.08 -21.36
C LEU A 191 17.19 -27.36 -21.67
N ARG A 192 15.88 -27.27 -21.95
CA ARG A 192 15.03 -28.40 -22.35
C ARG A 192 15.54 -29.07 -23.62
N ASN A 193 15.99 -28.30 -24.61
CA ASN A 193 16.64 -28.84 -25.80
C ASN A 193 17.96 -29.53 -25.47
N ALA A 194 18.79 -28.92 -24.61
CA ALA A 194 20.04 -29.52 -24.16
C ALA A 194 19.83 -30.86 -23.41
N VAL A 195 18.81 -30.94 -22.54
CA VAL A 195 18.39 -32.16 -21.85
C VAL A 195 18.06 -33.27 -22.86
N ARG A 196 17.34 -32.93 -23.94
CA ARG A 196 16.92 -33.89 -24.98
C ARG A 196 18.07 -34.36 -25.87
N GLU A 197 18.96 -33.46 -26.30
CA GLU A 197 19.82 -33.67 -27.47
C GLU A 197 21.33 -33.73 -27.19
N THR A 198 21.80 -33.31 -26.02
CA THR A 198 23.25 -33.09 -25.77
C THR A 198 23.79 -33.94 -24.62
N LYS A 199 25.10 -33.93 -24.34
CA LYS A 199 25.69 -34.57 -23.15
C LYS A 199 25.77 -33.63 -21.94
N TYR A 200 24.79 -32.74 -21.78
CA TYR A 200 24.75 -31.81 -20.65
C TYR A 200 24.78 -32.58 -19.31
N PRO A 201 25.60 -32.21 -18.31
CA PRO A 201 25.66 -32.91 -17.01
C PRO A 201 24.37 -32.76 -16.18
N SER A 202 23.95 -33.81 -15.47
CA SER A 202 22.72 -33.78 -14.64
C SER A 202 22.79 -32.76 -13.51
N ASP A 203 23.97 -32.53 -12.93
CA ASP A 203 24.19 -31.52 -11.88
C ASP A 203 24.03 -30.10 -12.41
N ALA A 204 24.41 -29.85 -13.66
CA ALA A 204 24.23 -28.56 -14.32
C ALA A 204 22.74 -28.31 -14.64
N VAL A 205 22.00 -29.36 -15.05
CA VAL A 205 20.53 -29.30 -15.21
C VAL A 205 19.88 -28.92 -13.87
N LEU A 206 20.17 -29.67 -12.81
CA LEU A 206 19.60 -29.45 -11.48
C LEU A 206 19.82 -28.00 -11.03
N ARG A 207 21.05 -27.49 -11.17
CA ARG A 207 21.44 -26.14 -10.77
C ARG A 207 20.70 -25.05 -11.53
N THR A 208 20.63 -25.15 -12.86
CA THR A 208 20.01 -24.12 -13.71
C THR A 208 18.50 -23.98 -13.42
N TYR A 209 17.81 -25.11 -13.24
CA TYR A 209 16.42 -25.07 -12.78
C TYR A 209 16.29 -24.53 -11.36
N SER A 210 17.18 -24.91 -10.44
CA SER A 210 17.14 -24.41 -9.06
C SER A 210 17.29 -22.89 -9.03
N GLU A 211 18.22 -22.31 -9.78
CA GLU A 211 18.36 -20.85 -9.91
C GLU A 211 17.08 -20.16 -10.41
N SER A 212 16.35 -20.80 -11.33
CA SER A 212 15.07 -20.29 -11.83
C SER A 212 13.96 -20.39 -10.78
N VAL A 213 13.92 -21.48 -10.01
CA VAL A 213 12.97 -21.67 -8.90
C VAL A 213 13.24 -20.68 -7.77
N GLU A 214 14.49 -20.52 -7.35
CA GLU A 214 14.88 -19.55 -6.32
C GLU A 214 14.49 -18.12 -6.74
N SER A 215 14.72 -17.74 -8.01
CA SER A 215 14.31 -16.43 -8.52
C SER A 215 12.79 -16.18 -8.45
N LEU A 216 11.97 -17.23 -8.59
CA LEU A 216 10.52 -17.15 -8.43
C LEU A 216 10.12 -17.05 -6.95
N LEU A 217 10.78 -17.81 -6.08
CA LEU A 217 10.56 -17.74 -4.63
C LEU A 217 10.93 -16.37 -4.05
N ASP A 218 11.98 -15.73 -4.57
CA ASP A 218 12.40 -14.37 -4.19
C ASP A 218 11.34 -13.29 -4.48
N LEU A 219 10.39 -13.55 -5.39
CA LEU A 219 9.27 -12.64 -5.66
C LEU A 219 8.37 -12.47 -4.44
N GLY A 220 8.16 -13.55 -3.68
CA GLY A 220 7.33 -13.54 -2.47
C GLY A 220 7.97 -12.78 -1.32
N GLU A 221 9.31 -12.68 -1.27
CA GLU A 221 10.01 -11.90 -0.23
C GLU A 221 9.93 -10.39 -0.48
N GLN A 222 10.02 -9.98 -1.75
CA GLN A 222 9.92 -8.58 -2.15
C GLN A 222 8.51 -8.00 -1.93
N ALA A 223 7.50 -8.85 -1.77
CA ALA A 223 6.12 -8.47 -1.46
C ALA A 223 5.96 -7.82 -0.08
N ILE A 224 6.84 -8.14 0.87
CA ILE A 224 6.65 -7.82 2.29
C ILE A 224 6.82 -6.32 2.57
N ALA A 225 7.66 -5.62 1.80
CA ALA A 225 8.05 -4.24 2.07
C ALA A 225 6.89 -3.22 2.03
N GLY A 226 5.78 -3.55 1.34
CA GLY A 226 4.60 -2.69 1.22
C GLY A 226 3.49 -2.95 2.25
N ILE A 227 3.66 -3.92 3.15
CA ILE A 227 2.59 -4.39 4.03
C ILE A 227 2.66 -3.68 5.39
N ASN A 228 1.61 -2.93 5.72
CA ASN A 228 1.50 -2.20 6.99
C ASN A 228 0.84 -3.00 8.12
N GLU A 229 0.25 -4.16 7.81
CA GLU A 229 -0.46 -5.01 8.77
C GLU A 229 0.46 -6.10 9.35
N PRO A 230 0.81 -6.06 10.66
CA PRO A 230 1.78 -6.98 11.26
C PRO A 230 1.40 -8.46 11.12
N GLU A 231 0.10 -8.76 11.15
CA GLU A 231 -0.40 -10.12 10.97
C GLU A 231 -0.17 -10.63 9.55
N LEU A 232 -0.42 -9.79 8.53
CA LEU A 232 -0.16 -10.13 7.13
C LEU A 232 1.34 -10.29 6.87
N VAL A 233 2.19 -9.42 7.43
CA VAL A 233 3.65 -9.56 7.35
C VAL A 233 4.10 -10.91 7.90
N ARG A 234 3.61 -11.28 9.09
CA ARG A 234 3.93 -12.56 9.72
C ARG A 234 3.46 -13.74 8.86
N LEU A 235 2.25 -13.67 8.33
CA LEU A 235 1.67 -14.72 7.49
C LEU A 235 2.45 -14.90 6.17
N HIS A 236 2.82 -13.81 5.50
CA HIS A 236 3.72 -13.86 4.33
C HIS A 236 5.07 -14.48 4.67
N LEU A 237 5.69 -14.13 5.81
CA LEU A 237 6.94 -14.73 6.25
C LEU A 237 6.81 -16.24 6.49
N ALA A 238 5.69 -16.70 7.04
CA ALA A 238 5.41 -18.12 7.21
C ALA A 238 5.18 -18.82 5.86
N THR A 239 4.44 -18.21 4.95
CA THR A 239 4.21 -18.71 3.59
C THR A 239 5.51 -18.81 2.77
N ASN A 240 6.39 -17.81 2.86
CA ASN A 240 7.69 -17.85 2.20
C ASN A 240 8.59 -18.94 2.80
N ALA A 241 8.62 -19.07 4.13
CA ALA A 241 9.41 -20.11 4.79
C ALA A 241 8.94 -21.53 4.43
N ILE A 242 7.62 -21.79 4.34
CA ILE A 242 7.12 -23.11 3.89
C ILE A 242 7.45 -23.38 2.42
N ALA A 243 7.43 -22.36 1.55
CA ALA A 243 7.83 -22.49 0.16
C ALA A 243 9.32 -22.86 0.04
N ARG A 244 10.19 -22.29 0.88
CA ARG A 244 11.62 -22.66 0.99
C ARG A 244 11.79 -24.08 1.52
N ILE A 245 11.03 -24.51 2.55
CA ILE A 245 11.04 -25.90 3.03
C ILE A 245 10.72 -26.86 1.87
N LYS A 246 9.65 -26.58 1.11
CA LYS A 246 9.24 -27.38 -0.05
C LYS A 246 10.33 -27.47 -1.11
N GLU A 247 10.99 -26.36 -1.40
CA GLU A 247 12.09 -26.32 -2.35
C GLU A 247 13.27 -27.19 -1.92
N GLN A 248 13.68 -27.13 -0.65
CA GLN A 248 14.77 -27.96 -0.17
C GLN A 248 14.41 -29.46 -0.17
N GLU A 249 13.18 -29.82 0.16
CA GLU A 249 12.69 -31.20 0.02
C GLU A 249 12.68 -31.66 -1.46
N SER A 250 12.31 -30.78 -2.40
CA SER A 250 12.40 -31.09 -3.83
C SER A 250 13.85 -31.21 -4.31
N ARG A 251 14.77 -30.37 -3.84
CA ARG A 251 16.20 -30.48 -4.18
C ARG A 251 16.77 -31.81 -3.71
N LYS A 252 16.47 -32.21 -2.46
CA LYS A 252 16.81 -33.53 -1.92
C LYS A 252 16.25 -34.64 -2.81
N ARG A 253 14.97 -34.56 -3.21
CA ARG A 253 14.33 -35.50 -4.14
C ARG A 253 15.14 -35.66 -5.43
N GLY A 254 15.44 -34.57 -6.12
CA GLY A 254 16.20 -34.59 -7.37
C GLY A 254 17.61 -35.15 -7.23
N ILE A 255 18.36 -34.72 -6.20
CA ILE A 255 19.74 -35.21 -5.95
C ILE A 255 19.73 -36.72 -5.70
N MET A 256 18.88 -37.18 -4.78
CA MET A 256 18.86 -38.59 -4.37
C MET A 256 18.27 -39.51 -5.44
N LEU A 257 17.36 -39.01 -6.28
CA LEU A 257 16.85 -39.77 -7.43
C LEU A 257 17.98 -40.10 -8.41
N ASP A 258 18.86 -39.13 -8.69
CA ASP A 258 20.07 -39.33 -9.50
C ASP A 258 21.02 -40.34 -8.81
N VAL A 259 21.31 -40.14 -7.52
CA VAL A 259 22.19 -41.04 -6.72
C VAL A 259 21.71 -42.49 -6.77
N PHE A 260 20.41 -42.74 -6.58
CA PHE A 260 19.86 -44.09 -6.58
C PHE A 260 19.83 -44.70 -7.97
N GLN A 261 19.62 -43.91 -9.03
CA GLN A 261 19.69 -44.41 -10.41
C GLN A 261 21.10 -44.84 -10.80
N ARG A 262 22.12 -44.11 -10.33
CA ARG A 262 23.53 -44.45 -10.57
C ARG A 262 24.06 -45.53 -9.62
N GLY A 263 23.40 -45.76 -8.49
CA GLY A 263 23.84 -46.67 -7.44
C GLY A 263 24.96 -46.11 -6.54
N GLY A 264 25.15 -44.79 -6.52
CA GLY A 264 26.19 -44.12 -5.73
C GLY A 264 26.25 -42.61 -5.93
N PHE A 265 26.92 -41.90 -5.02
CA PHE A 265 27.12 -40.46 -5.13
C PHE A 265 28.14 -40.13 -6.24
N GLY A 266 27.73 -39.29 -7.17
CA GLY A 266 28.59 -38.62 -8.12
C GLY A 266 29.35 -37.44 -7.51
N PRO A 267 30.24 -36.79 -8.30
CA PRO A 267 31.08 -35.70 -7.81
C PRO A 267 30.26 -34.55 -7.23
N GLY A 268 30.45 -34.26 -5.93
CA GLY A 268 29.85 -33.12 -5.25
C GLY A 268 28.39 -33.28 -4.81
N GLN A 269 27.69 -34.34 -5.21
CA GLN A 269 26.28 -34.56 -4.85
C GLN A 269 26.08 -34.72 -3.33
N GLU A 270 26.99 -35.41 -2.65
CA GLU A 270 26.94 -35.53 -1.18
C GLU A 270 27.00 -34.15 -0.49
N ARG A 271 27.89 -33.27 -0.95
CA ARG A 271 27.97 -31.89 -0.44
C ARG A 271 26.71 -31.09 -0.73
N GLN A 272 26.12 -31.25 -1.92
CA GLN A 272 24.86 -30.58 -2.27
C GLN A 272 23.70 -31.07 -1.42
N LEU A 273 23.63 -32.38 -1.13
CA LEU A 273 22.63 -32.96 -0.25
C LEU A 273 22.75 -32.40 1.17
N LEU A 274 23.97 -32.35 1.71
CA LEU A 274 24.23 -31.77 3.03
C LEU A 274 23.87 -30.28 3.08
N ALA A 275 24.15 -29.52 2.02
CA ALA A 275 23.74 -28.13 1.91
C ALA A 275 22.21 -27.98 1.88
N ALA A 276 21.50 -28.81 1.11
CA ALA A 276 20.04 -28.80 1.07
C ALA A 276 19.43 -29.17 2.44
N ASN A 277 20.02 -30.10 3.19
CA ASN A 277 19.58 -30.40 4.56
C ASN A 277 19.79 -29.21 5.51
N ALA A 278 20.93 -28.52 5.42
CA ALA A 278 21.19 -27.35 6.25
C ALA A 278 20.23 -26.18 5.91
N GLU A 279 19.96 -25.96 4.63
CA GLU A 279 18.98 -24.96 4.16
C GLU A 279 17.55 -25.33 4.58
N LEU A 280 17.19 -26.62 4.56
CA LEU A 280 15.92 -27.12 5.05
C LEU A 280 15.74 -26.84 6.54
N ASP A 281 16.75 -27.11 7.36
CA ASP A 281 16.72 -26.84 8.80
C ASP A 281 16.61 -25.34 9.10
N ALA A 282 17.31 -24.50 8.31
CA ALA A 282 17.18 -23.05 8.40
C ALA A 282 15.76 -22.57 8.04
N ALA A 283 15.20 -23.06 6.93
CA ALA A 283 13.85 -22.71 6.50
C ALA A 283 12.78 -23.17 7.51
N ARG A 284 12.94 -24.36 8.12
CA ARG A 284 12.09 -24.84 9.22
C ARG A 284 12.18 -23.95 10.46
N ASN A 285 13.37 -23.47 10.79
CA ASN A 285 13.56 -22.54 11.90
C ASN A 285 12.88 -21.19 11.62
N ASP A 286 13.00 -20.67 10.40
CA ASP A 286 12.35 -19.40 10.03
C ASP A 286 10.84 -19.54 9.99
N PHE A 287 10.32 -20.67 9.50
CA PHE A 287 8.89 -21.01 9.59
C PHE A 287 8.41 -21.04 11.05
N ARG A 288 9.15 -21.67 11.96
CA ARG A 288 8.78 -21.71 13.38
C ARG A 288 8.79 -20.34 14.07
N LYS A 289 9.58 -19.37 13.57
CA LYS A 289 9.61 -18.00 14.11
C LYS A 289 8.44 -17.16 13.62
N SER A 290 7.96 -17.41 12.40
CA SER A 290 6.89 -16.63 11.78
C SER A 290 5.51 -17.29 11.99
N ALA A 291 5.41 -18.61 11.98
CA ALA A 291 4.14 -19.32 12.11
C ALA A 291 3.47 -19.10 13.49
N THR A 292 2.13 -19.12 13.50
CA THR A 292 1.35 -19.28 14.74
C THR A 292 1.58 -20.68 15.34
N PRO A 293 1.30 -20.89 16.63
CA PRO A 293 1.30 -22.23 17.22
C PRO A 293 0.40 -23.22 16.46
N ASP A 294 -0.76 -22.78 15.99
CA ASP A 294 -1.68 -23.62 15.22
C ASP A 294 -1.12 -23.99 13.85
N GLN A 295 -0.50 -23.03 13.14
CA GLN A 295 0.16 -23.29 11.85
C GLN A 295 1.37 -24.21 11.99
N ALA A 296 2.18 -24.02 13.04
CA ALA A 296 3.29 -24.90 13.36
C ALA A 296 2.80 -26.32 13.65
N LYS A 297 1.71 -26.44 14.42
CA LYS A 297 1.07 -27.73 14.69
C LYS A 297 0.55 -28.39 13.42
N ILE A 298 -0.12 -27.65 12.53
CA ILE A 298 -0.60 -28.17 11.25
C ILE A 298 0.56 -28.71 10.43
N TYR A 299 1.68 -27.99 10.37
CA TYR A 299 2.88 -28.49 9.68
C TYR A 299 3.40 -29.78 10.30
N ASP A 300 3.59 -29.81 11.63
CA ASP A 300 4.13 -30.98 12.34
C ASP A 300 3.20 -32.20 12.24
N ASP A 301 1.87 -32.00 12.18
CA ASP A 301 0.88 -33.07 12.02
C ASP A 301 0.73 -33.53 10.55
N THR A 302 1.04 -32.66 9.58
CA THR A 302 0.86 -32.95 8.15
C THR A 302 2.13 -33.55 7.53
N VAL A 303 3.29 -32.97 7.81
CA VAL A 303 4.58 -33.36 7.22
C VAL A 303 5.28 -34.38 8.12
N THR A 304 4.59 -35.48 8.40
CA THR A 304 5.06 -36.55 9.29
C THR A 304 4.55 -37.92 8.84
N GLY A 305 4.95 -38.97 9.57
CA GLY A 305 4.49 -40.33 9.40
C GLY A 305 5.33 -41.17 8.42
N LEU A 306 4.87 -42.40 8.20
CA LEU A 306 5.64 -43.49 7.58
C LEU A 306 6.29 -43.12 6.24
N ILE A 307 5.64 -42.28 5.43
CA ILE A 307 6.14 -41.89 4.12
C ILE A 307 7.33 -40.93 4.24
N VAL A 308 7.25 -39.97 5.16
CA VAL A 308 8.35 -39.02 5.45
C VAL A 308 9.52 -39.77 6.07
N ASP A 309 9.24 -40.67 7.03
CA ASP A 309 10.24 -41.52 7.67
C ASP A 309 10.95 -42.40 6.62
N THR A 310 10.20 -43.01 5.70
CA THR A 310 10.76 -43.82 4.62
C THR A 310 11.76 -43.04 3.76
N ALA A 311 11.47 -41.78 3.42
CA ALA A 311 12.41 -40.96 2.67
C ALA A 311 13.66 -40.67 3.51
N ASN A 312 13.50 -40.22 4.75
CA ASN A 312 14.62 -39.91 5.64
C ASN A 312 15.53 -41.14 5.86
N ASP A 313 14.94 -42.31 6.12
CA ASP A 313 15.67 -43.57 6.31
C ASP A 313 16.48 -43.96 5.06
N MET A 314 15.90 -43.79 3.86
CA MET A 314 16.59 -44.07 2.61
C MET A 314 17.77 -43.13 2.39
N GLN A 315 17.62 -41.85 2.72
CA GLN A 315 18.71 -40.87 2.64
C GLN A 315 19.83 -41.21 3.64
N GLU A 316 19.49 -41.50 4.88
CA GLU A 316 20.46 -41.87 5.92
C GLU A 316 21.21 -43.16 5.55
N THR A 317 20.47 -44.17 5.08
CA THR A 317 21.06 -45.43 4.61
C THR A 317 22.04 -45.18 3.46
N ALA A 318 21.69 -44.29 2.51
CA ALA A 318 22.56 -43.94 1.40
C ALA A 318 23.88 -43.31 1.87
N LEU A 319 23.81 -42.35 2.80
CA LEU A 319 24.98 -41.71 3.39
C LEU A 319 25.86 -42.72 4.13
N ASN A 320 25.26 -43.62 4.90
CA ASN A 320 25.98 -44.67 5.62
C ASN A 320 26.68 -45.66 4.67
N LEU A 321 25.99 -46.10 3.61
CA LEU A 321 26.58 -46.97 2.59
C LEU A 321 27.72 -46.26 1.85
N ALA A 322 27.57 -44.98 1.52
CA ALA A 322 28.61 -44.18 0.89
C ALA A 322 29.86 -44.06 1.77
N ALA A 323 29.69 -43.73 3.05
CA ALA A 323 30.77 -43.67 4.02
C ALA A 323 31.50 -45.01 4.19
N ALA A 324 30.75 -46.12 4.16
CA ALA A 324 31.27 -47.48 4.20
C ALA A 324 31.82 -47.98 2.84
N ARG A 325 31.74 -47.18 1.78
CA ARG A 325 32.10 -47.54 0.39
C ARG A 325 31.38 -48.81 -0.11
N GLN A 326 30.14 -48.99 0.30
CA GLN A 326 29.28 -50.10 -0.09
C GLN A 326 28.33 -49.71 -1.24
N PRO A 327 27.95 -50.66 -2.10
CA PRO A 327 27.01 -50.40 -3.18
C PRO A 327 25.60 -50.13 -2.66
N MET A 328 24.84 -49.26 -3.33
CA MET A 328 23.49 -48.88 -2.94
C MET A 328 22.38 -49.73 -3.56
N THR A 329 22.66 -50.99 -3.90
CA THR A 329 21.73 -51.87 -4.63
C THR A 329 20.43 -52.19 -3.89
N SER A 330 20.39 -52.04 -2.57
CA SER A 330 19.20 -52.20 -1.75
C SER A 330 18.23 -51.01 -1.82
N LEU A 331 18.69 -49.86 -2.32
CA LEU A 331 17.92 -48.61 -2.38
C LEU A 331 17.28 -48.46 -3.76
N ARG A 332 15.96 -48.64 -3.81
CA ARG A 332 15.19 -48.59 -5.07
C ARG A 332 14.81 -47.16 -5.44
N PRO A 333 15.17 -46.65 -6.63
CA PRO A 333 14.82 -45.29 -7.07
C PRO A 333 13.32 -45.02 -7.06
N GLU A 334 12.48 -46.01 -7.41
CA GLU A 334 11.03 -45.86 -7.49
C GLU A 334 10.42 -45.65 -6.10
N LYS A 335 10.95 -46.36 -5.09
CA LYS A 335 10.50 -46.20 -3.70
C LYS A 335 10.84 -44.80 -3.19
N TRP A 336 12.03 -44.30 -3.51
CA TRP A 336 12.45 -42.94 -3.19
C TRP A 336 11.58 -41.89 -3.87
N ASP A 337 11.35 -42.00 -5.18
CA ASP A 337 10.54 -41.01 -5.93
C ASP A 337 9.15 -40.90 -5.31
N ILE A 338 8.51 -42.02 -4.98
CA ILE A 338 7.19 -42.04 -4.33
C ILE A 338 7.25 -41.34 -2.96
N ALA A 339 8.16 -41.76 -2.07
CA ALA A 339 8.20 -41.26 -0.70
C ALA A 339 8.54 -39.76 -0.62
N SER A 340 9.55 -39.35 -1.37
CA SER A 340 9.97 -37.94 -1.46
C SER A 340 8.93 -37.07 -2.17
N THR A 341 8.25 -37.57 -3.21
CA THR A 341 7.16 -36.83 -3.87
C THR A 341 5.99 -36.59 -2.94
N LEU A 342 5.57 -37.60 -2.19
CA LEU A 342 4.52 -37.43 -1.21
C LEU A 342 4.92 -36.46 -0.09
N THR A 343 6.18 -36.49 0.36
CA THR A 343 6.70 -35.51 1.35
C THR A 343 6.63 -34.07 0.83
N VAL A 344 7.04 -33.85 -0.44
CA VAL A 344 6.91 -32.54 -1.10
C VAL A 344 5.44 -32.13 -1.22
N ASN A 345 4.54 -33.06 -1.56
CA ASN A 345 3.11 -32.78 -1.67
C ASN A 345 2.47 -32.44 -0.31
N LEU A 346 2.81 -33.15 0.77
CA LEU A 346 2.35 -32.80 2.13
C LEU A 346 2.80 -31.39 2.52
N THR A 347 4.02 -31.00 2.13
CA THR A 347 4.51 -29.63 2.34
C THR A 347 3.74 -28.63 1.47
N ARG A 348 3.39 -29.00 0.23
CA ARG A 348 2.53 -28.20 -0.67
C ARG A 348 1.12 -28.01 -0.09
N ASP A 349 0.56 -29.00 0.59
CA ASP A 349 -0.76 -28.88 1.23
C ASP A 349 -0.73 -27.82 2.35
N VAL A 350 0.33 -27.78 3.14
CA VAL A 350 0.54 -26.72 4.15
C VAL A 350 0.74 -25.35 3.48
N GLU A 351 1.52 -25.28 2.41
CA GLU A 351 1.71 -24.04 1.64
C GLU A 351 0.39 -23.51 1.05
N ASN A 352 -0.45 -24.38 0.49
CA ASN A 352 -1.77 -24.03 -0.02
C ASN A 352 -2.66 -23.46 1.08
N LEU A 353 -2.66 -24.09 2.25
CA LEU A 353 -3.42 -23.60 3.40
C LEU A 353 -2.97 -22.20 3.83
N LEU A 354 -1.66 -21.94 3.87
CA LEU A 354 -1.14 -20.62 4.27
C LEU A 354 -1.40 -19.55 3.20
N LEU A 355 -1.33 -19.91 1.91
CA LEU A 355 -1.74 -19.03 0.81
C LEU A 355 -3.24 -18.71 0.90
N GLU A 356 -4.08 -19.68 1.21
CA GLU A 356 -5.52 -19.48 1.40
C GLU A 356 -5.81 -18.59 2.62
N GLN A 357 -5.16 -18.83 3.76
CA GLN A 357 -5.26 -17.96 4.94
C GLN A 357 -4.82 -16.53 4.62
N LEU A 358 -3.76 -16.38 3.81
CA LEU A 358 -3.22 -15.08 3.42
C LEU A 358 -4.19 -14.32 2.51
N GLN A 359 -4.76 -15.00 1.53
CA GLN A 359 -5.80 -14.45 0.67
C GLN A 359 -7.03 -14.04 1.48
N ASN A 360 -7.57 -14.96 2.29
CA ASN A 360 -8.77 -14.73 3.11
C ASN A 360 -8.57 -13.55 4.06
N ARG A 361 -7.41 -13.46 4.72
CA ARG A 361 -7.12 -12.37 5.64
C ARG A 361 -7.05 -11.02 4.93
N THR A 362 -6.45 -10.99 3.74
CA THR A 362 -6.37 -9.77 2.93
C THR A 362 -7.75 -9.35 2.40
N ASP A 363 -8.59 -10.31 2.01
CA ASP A 363 -9.96 -10.06 1.57
C ASP A 363 -10.85 -9.54 2.72
N GLU A 364 -10.69 -10.09 3.93
CA GLU A 364 -11.34 -9.58 5.14
C GLU A 364 -10.97 -8.12 5.43
N LEU A 365 -9.67 -7.81 5.38
CA LEU A 365 -9.17 -6.45 5.60
C LEU A 365 -9.65 -5.49 4.51
N THR A 366 -9.65 -5.93 3.24
CA THR A 366 -10.21 -5.16 2.12
C THR A 366 -11.70 -4.87 2.33
N GLY A 367 -12.48 -5.87 2.75
CA GLY A 367 -13.89 -5.72 3.06
C GLY A 367 -14.14 -4.78 4.24
N ALA A 368 -13.34 -4.90 5.30
CA ALA A 368 -13.41 -4.02 6.46
C ALA A 368 -13.08 -2.56 6.12
N ALA A 369 -12.03 -2.32 5.32
CA ALA A 369 -11.64 -1.00 4.85
C ALA A 369 -12.75 -0.35 3.99
N ARG A 370 -13.33 -1.11 3.06
CA ARG A 370 -14.47 -0.63 2.25
C ARG A 370 -15.69 -0.28 3.11
N ASN A 371 -16.04 -1.13 4.06
CA ASN A 371 -17.16 -0.88 4.96
C ASN A 371 -16.91 0.33 5.87
N ALA A 372 -15.68 0.50 6.36
CA ALA A 372 -15.26 1.68 7.11
C ALA A 372 -15.37 2.94 6.25
N ALA A 373 -14.87 2.92 5.02
CA ALA A 373 -14.98 4.04 4.09
C ALA A 373 -16.44 4.44 3.83
N PHE A 374 -17.35 3.48 3.61
CA PHE A 374 -18.78 3.76 3.44
C PHE A 374 -19.42 4.34 4.70
N ARG A 375 -19.15 3.75 5.87
CA ARG A 375 -19.67 4.22 7.15
C ARG A 375 -19.19 5.63 7.46
N ASP A 376 -17.89 5.87 7.34
CA ASP A 376 -17.26 7.14 7.66
C ASP A 376 -17.71 8.23 6.66
N SER A 377 -17.85 7.88 5.36
CA SER A 377 -18.48 8.74 4.35
C SER A 377 -19.92 9.10 4.71
N ALA A 378 -20.74 8.13 5.13
CA ALA A 378 -22.13 8.37 5.51
C ALA A 378 -22.23 9.26 6.75
N ILE A 379 -21.35 9.09 7.74
CA ILE A 379 -21.27 9.94 8.93
C ILE A 379 -20.89 11.38 8.53
N VAL A 380 -19.86 11.55 7.71
CA VAL A 380 -19.41 12.86 7.22
C VAL A 380 -20.54 13.56 6.44
N LEU A 381 -21.17 12.86 5.49
CA LEU A 381 -22.27 13.41 4.71
C LEU A 381 -23.49 13.75 5.59
N GLY A 382 -23.83 12.89 6.55
CA GLY A 382 -24.90 13.13 7.51
C GLY A 382 -24.62 14.35 8.40
N ALA A 383 -23.39 14.50 8.89
CA ALA A 383 -22.97 15.65 9.68
C ALA A 383 -22.99 16.95 8.86
N LEU A 384 -22.55 16.91 7.60
CA LEU A 384 -22.62 18.04 6.67
C LEU A 384 -24.06 18.44 6.36
N LEU A 385 -24.95 17.46 6.13
CA LEU A 385 -26.37 17.71 5.90
C LEU A 385 -27.02 18.33 7.14
N LEU A 386 -26.76 17.78 8.33
CA LEU A 386 -27.27 18.33 9.58
C LEU A 386 -26.79 19.76 9.82
N ALA A 387 -25.49 20.01 9.60
CA ALA A 387 -24.91 21.35 9.69
C ALA A 387 -25.59 22.32 8.72
N LEU A 388 -25.85 21.90 7.47
CA LEU A 388 -26.56 22.69 6.47
C LEU A 388 -28.03 22.96 6.85
N VAL A 389 -28.73 21.97 7.41
CA VAL A 389 -30.11 22.16 7.88
C VAL A 389 -30.16 23.16 9.04
N MET A 390 -29.28 23.01 10.03
CA MET A 390 -29.15 23.92 11.16
C MET A 390 -28.79 25.34 10.69
N ALA A 391 -27.86 25.45 9.74
CA ALA A 391 -27.49 26.68 9.09
C ALA A 391 -28.69 27.40 8.44
N LEU A 392 -29.45 26.70 7.61
CA LEU A 392 -30.62 27.23 6.92
C LEU A 392 -31.72 27.60 7.92
N PHE A 393 -31.88 26.83 8.99
CA PHE A 393 -32.81 27.12 10.07
C PHE A 393 -32.45 28.44 10.75
N VAL A 394 -31.20 28.63 11.20
CA VAL A 394 -30.73 29.87 11.83
C VAL A 394 -30.85 31.06 10.87
N ALA A 395 -30.45 30.88 9.60
CA ALA A 395 -30.57 31.92 8.59
C ALA A 395 -32.03 32.36 8.40
N ARG A 396 -32.97 31.41 8.27
CA ARG A 396 -34.41 31.73 8.16
C ARG A 396 -34.94 32.39 9.44
N SER A 397 -34.51 31.92 10.61
CA SER A 397 -34.95 32.44 11.91
C SER A 397 -34.57 33.92 12.10
N ILE A 398 -33.39 34.34 11.65
CA ILE A 398 -32.90 35.72 11.87
C ILE A 398 -33.26 36.65 10.70
N LEU A 399 -33.12 36.20 9.44
CA LEU A 399 -33.29 37.09 8.28
C LEU A 399 -34.74 37.46 8.00
N ASN A 400 -35.70 36.55 8.25
CA ASN A 400 -37.10 36.81 7.92
C ASN A 400 -37.69 37.96 8.78
N PRO A 401 -37.59 37.94 10.12
CA PRO A 401 -38.10 39.03 10.96
C PRO A 401 -37.48 40.40 10.63
N LEU A 402 -36.17 40.44 10.34
CA LEU A 402 -35.48 41.69 10.00
C LEU A 402 -35.93 42.27 8.65
N ARG A 403 -36.23 41.42 7.67
CA ARG A 403 -36.78 41.87 6.38
C ARG A 403 -38.19 42.42 6.56
N THR A 404 -39.00 41.79 7.41
CA THR A 404 -40.35 42.28 7.75
C THR A 404 -40.28 43.63 8.46
N LEU A 405 -39.49 43.76 9.52
CA LEU A 405 -39.27 45.04 10.22
C LEU A 405 -38.86 46.16 9.27
N ARG A 406 -37.87 45.90 8.41
CA ARG A 406 -37.42 46.89 7.43
C ARG A 406 -38.55 47.31 6.48
N ARG A 407 -39.32 46.34 5.97
CA ARG A 407 -40.41 46.61 5.04
C ARG A 407 -41.51 47.43 5.73
N THR A 408 -41.95 47.00 6.90
CA THR A 408 -43.00 47.68 7.68
C THR A 408 -42.56 49.08 8.11
N ALA A 409 -41.30 49.27 8.52
CA ALA A 409 -40.78 50.59 8.87
C ALA A 409 -40.73 51.54 7.66
N LEU A 410 -40.32 51.06 6.48
CA LEU A 410 -40.34 51.86 5.25
C LEU A 410 -41.77 52.19 4.79
N GLU A 411 -42.69 51.23 4.92
CA GLU A 411 -44.10 51.40 4.60
C GLU A 411 -44.77 52.45 5.50
N VAL A 412 -44.49 52.42 6.82
CA VAL A 412 -44.95 53.44 7.77
C VAL A 412 -44.35 54.81 7.44
N ALA A 413 -43.06 54.88 7.07
CA ALA A 413 -42.39 56.13 6.74
C ALA A 413 -42.90 56.77 5.43
N ASP A 414 -43.12 55.98 4.37
CA ASP A 414 -43.51 56.49 3.06
C ASP A 414 -45.03 56.69 2.92
N HIS A 415 -45.86 55.84 3.54
CA HIS A 415 -47.32 55.83 3.32
C HIS A 415 -48.14 55.87 4.63
N GLY A 416 -47.64 55.32 5.74
CA GLY A 416 -48.40 55.20 6.97
C GLY A 416 -48.65 56.52 7.72
N LEU A 417 -47.64 57.38 7.85
CA LEU A 417 -47.76 58.64 8.60
C LEU A 417 -48.73 59.65 7.97
N PRO A 418 -48.73 59.90 6.64
CA PRO A 418 -49.68 60.83 6.01
C PRO A 418 -51.14 60.34 6.12
N GLU A 419 -51.38 59.04 5.92
CA GLU A 419 -52.73 58.45 6.03
C GLU A 419 -53.23 58.38 7.48
N ALA A 420 -52.35 58.07 8.44
CA ALA A 420 -52.68 58.06 9.87
C ALA A 420 -53.07 59.46 10.35
N VAL A 421 -52.32 60.50 9.97
CA VAL A 421 -52.65 61.91 10.28
C VAL A 421 -53.98 62.30 9.64
N GLY A 422 -54.24 61.87 8.40
CA GLY A 422 -55.52 62.09 7.72
C GLY A 422 -56.72 61.45 8.43
N ARG A 423 -56.58 60.21 8.93
CA ARG A 423 -57.66 59.52 9.68
C ARG A 423 -57.89 60.11 11.07
N ILE A 424 -56.84 60.49 11.79
CA ILE A 424 -56.94 61.12 13.12
C ILE A 424 -57.65 62.48 13.04
N LEU A 425 -57.38 63.26 11.99
CA LEU A 425 -58.01 64.57 11.76
C LEU A 425 -59.47 64.48 11.28
N ALA A 426 -59.87 63.36 10.68
CA ALA A 426 -61.23 63.13 10.17
C ALA A 426 -62.16 62.45 11.20
N ASP A 427 -61.62 61.92 12.30
CA ASP A 427 -62.39 61.22 13.33
C ASP A 427 -62.92 62.20 14.40
N PRO A 428 -64.21 62.13 14.79
CA PRO A 428 -64.79 62.95 15.85
C PRO A 428 -64.11 62.81 17.23
N ASN A 429 -63.36 61.71 17.47
CA ASN A 429 -62.67 61.46 18.73
C ASN A 429 -61.17 61.14 18.49
N PRO A 430 -60.33 62.15 18.23
CA PRO A 430 -58.97 61.98 17.74
C PRO A 430 -58.05 61.19 18.69
N GLN A 431 -58.36 61.14 19.99
CA GLN A 431 -57.59 60.38 20.98
C GLN A 431 -57.75 58.86 20.85
N GLU A 432 -58.93 58.37 20.44
CA GLU A 432 -59.16 56.93 20.22
C GLU A 432 -58.67 56.49 18.83
N ALA A 433 -58.83 57.37 17.83
CA ALA A 433 -58.32 57.14 16.48
C ALA A 433 -56.78 57.03 16.45
N ALA A 434 -56.07 57.84 17.26
CA ALA A 434 -54.61 57.78 17.36
C ALA A 434 -54.09 56.42 17.84
N LYS A 435 -54.78 55.78 18.80
CA LYS A 435 -54.40 54.46 19.36
C LYS A 435 -54.47 53.30 18.35
N THR A 436 -55.21 53.48 17.25
CA THR A 436 -55.45 52.41 16.25
C THR A 436 -54.99 52.84 14.84
N ALA A 437 -54.35 54.01 14.72
CA ALA A 437 -54.00 54.59 13.43
C ALA A 437 -52.89 53.84 12.69
N ILE A 438 -52.05 53.09 13.42
CA ILE A 438 -50.92 52.33 12.88
C ILE A 438 -51.08 50.85 13.25
N ALA A 439 -51.03 49.97 12.24
CA ALA A 439 -51.10 48.53 12.47
C ALA A 439 -49.79 48.02 13.11
N PRO A 440 -49.87 47.16 14.15
CA PRO A 440 -48.69 46.63 14.81
C PRO A 440 -47.85 45.77 13.87
N VAL A 441 -46.53 45.79 14.05
CA VAL A 441 -45.61 45.00 13.22
C VAL A 441 -45.91 43.50 13.40
N PRO A 442 -46.09 42.71 12.32
CA PRO A 442 -46.52 41.31 12.41
C PRO A 442 -45.37 40.36 12.80
N ILE A 443 -44.74 40.60 13.96
CA ILE A 443 -43.65 39.79 14.52
C ILE A 443 -43.98 39.44 15.97
N THR A 444 -44.28 38.17 16.20
CA THR A 444 -44.70 37.64 17.51
C THR A 444 -43.60 36.82 18.20
N THR A 445 -42.35 36.90 17.72
CA THR A 445 -41.22 36.16 18.30
C THR A 445 -40.88 36.64 19.72
N ARG A 446 -40.31 35.73 20.52
CA ARG A 446 -39.87 36.01 21.91
C ARG A 446 -38.40 36.44 22.02
N ASP A 447 -37.68 36.38 20.90
CA ASP A 447 -36.29 36.79 20.77
C ASP A 447 -36.13 38.32 20.83
N GLU A 448 -34.88 38.78 20.79
CA GLU A 448 -34.50 40.19 20.81
C GLU A 448 -35.19 40.97 19.68
N VAL A 449 -35.41 40.35 18.52
CA VAL A 449 -36.06 40.99 17.37
C VAL A 449 -37.54 41.25 17.64
N GLY A 450 -38.25 40.30 18.27
CA GLY A 450 -39.63 40.50 18.70
C GLY A 450 -39.78 41.48 19.86
N GLN A 451 -38.79 41.58 20.75
CA GLN A 451 -38.74 42.62 21.78
C GLN A 451 -38.60 44.02 21.16
N VAL A 452 -37.76 44.17 20.13
CA VAL A 452 -37.61 45.43 19.39
C VAL A 452 -38.88 45.78 18.62
N ALA A 453 -39.55 44.81 17.99
CA ALA A 453 -40.84 45.04 17.32
C ALA A 453 -41.89 45.60 18.30
N ARG A 454 -42.02 44.99 19.49
CA ARG A 454 -42.94 45.48 20.54
C ARG A 454 -42.55 46.85 21.09
N ALA A 455 -41.26 47.11 21.26
CA ALA A 455 -40.77 48.43 21.67
C ALA A 455 -41.05 49.49 20.60
N PHE A 456 -40.94 49.13 19.32
CA PHE A 456 -41.28 49.99 18.19
C PHE A 456 -42.79 50.28 18.15
N ASP A 457 -43.63 49.26 18.32
CA ASP A 457 -45.09 49.42 18.42
C ASP A 457 -45.47 50.32 19.61
N ALA A 458 -44.80 50.17 20.77
CA ALA A 458 -45.04 51.00 21.97
C ALA A 458 -44.60 52.47 21.85
N VAL A 459 -43.81 52.83 20.84
CA VAL A 459 -43.40 54.22 20.58
C VAL A 459 -44.32 54.89 19.55
N HIS A 460 -44.95 54.10 18.67
CA HIS A 460 -45.77 54.61 17.56
C HIS A 460 -47.27 54.40 17.74
N GLY A 461 -47.70 53.50 18.63
CA GLY A 461 -49.08 53.39 19.13
C GLY A 461 -49.21 54.05 20.49
#